data_AF-A0A0G0JWQ4-F1
#
_entry.id   AF-A0A0G0JWQ4-F1
#
_cell.length_a   1.000
_cell.length_b   1.000
_cell.length_c   1.000
_cell.angle_alpha   90.00
_cell.angle_beta   90.00
_cell.angle_gamma   90.00
#
_symmetry.space_group_name_H-M   'P 1'
#
loop_
_entity.id
_entity.type
_entity.pdbx_description
1 polymer ?
#
loop_
_entity_poly.entity_id
_entity_poly.type
_entity_poly.pdbx_seq_one_letter_code
_entity_poly.pdbx_strand_id
1 'polypeptide(L)'
;MGEHRKDQSSCCSHDHKGGALINHNAVKEEFFCHFPYAVFSVALALVLVSFVCYNDSPEQTRFAYRLFHNFHFLHLLFAASGTVLMFRRYSSSFWGGILVGFFIPAIFCTISDAFLPYIGGRLMGLDMHFHWCFIKHIGTVLPFLIGGMINGWVMSLHCHSQKIFYSLGFHFAHILVSSLASLLYLISFGFEGWWSKMGIVFLYLILAVLLPCIMSDIVVPIWFATFKLLKK
;
A
#
# COMPACT_ATOMS: atom_id res chain seq x y z
N MET A 1 16.18 -27.48 -36.03
CA MET A 1 15.42 -28.37 -35.12
C MET A 1 15.96 -28.09 -33.72
N GLY A 2 15.43 -27.07 -33.05
CA GLY A 2 14.69 -27.23 -31.78
C GLY A 2 15.69 -27.22 -30.61
N GLU A 3 15.63 -26.38 -29.59
CA GLU A 3 14.46 -25.78 -28.98
C GLU A 3 14.90 -24.69 -27.97
N HIS A 4 14.19 -23.57 -27.99
CA HIS A 4 14.20 -22.52 -26.96
C HIS A 4 13.95 -23.12 -25.57
N ARG A 5 14.85 -22.89 -24.61
CA ARG A 5 14.49 -22.93 -23.18
C ARG A 5 14.32 -21.49 -22.69
N LYS A 6 13.06 -21.16 -22.43
CA LYS A 6 12.54 -19.86 -21.99
C LYS A 6 13.30 -19.35 -20.76
N ASP A 7 13.71 -18.09 -20.87
CA ASP A 7 14.11 -17.22 -19.80
C ASP A 7 12.97 -17.12 -18.78
N GLN A 8 13.14 -17.76 -17.61
CA GLN A 8 12.29 -17.53 -16.45
C GLN A 8 13.00 -16.47 -15.60
N SER A 9 12.74 -15.21 -15.92
CA SER A 9 13.06 -14.07 -15.06
C SER A 9 12.19 -14.13 -13.80
N SER A 10 12.64 -14.90 -12.82
CA SER A 10 12.17 -14.81 -11.45
C SER A 10 12.70 -13.50 -10.86
N CYS A 11 11.85 -12.47 -10.79
CA CYS A 11 12.17 -11.14 -10.26
C CYS A 11 12.68 -11.14 -8.79
N CYS A 12 12.70 -12.29 -8.12
CA CYS A 12 13.11 -12.42 -6.71
C CYS A 12 14.53 -12.99 -6.53
N SER A 13 15.27 -13.26 -7.60
CA SER A 13 16.64 -13.80 -7.51
C SER A 13 17.67 -12.85 -8.11
N HIS A 14 17.81 -11.66 -7.52
CA HIS A 14 19.03 -10.91 -7.67
C HIS A 14 19.84 -10.93 -6.38
N ASP A 15 20.91 -11.72 -6.42
CA ASP A 15 22.02 -11.66 -5.49
C ASP A 15 22.66 -10.26 -5.62
N HIS A 16 22.41 -9.41 -4.63
CA HIS A 16 22.89 -8.03 -4.64
C HIS A 16 23.73 -7.75 -3.39
N LYS A 17 25.03 -8.00 -3.55
CA LYS A 17 26.07 -7.18 -2.91
C LYS A 17 25.71 -5.70 -3.14
N GLY A 18 25.76 -4.93 -2.05
CA GLY A 18 25.12 -3.62 -1.92
C GLY A 18 25.40 -2.62 -3.05
N GLY A 19 24.35 -1.90 -3.47
CA GLY A 19 24.49 -0.70 -4.31
C GLY A 19 23.37 -0.42 -5.33
N ALA A 20 22.36 -1.29 -5.49
CA ALA A 20 21.53 -1.26 -6.71
C ALA A 20 20.35 -0.26 -6.75
N LEU A 21 19.88 0.30 -5.63
CA LEU A 21 18.62 1.08 -5.60
C LEU A 21 18.76 2.61 -5.73
N ILE A 22 19.95 3.12 -6.01
CA ILE A 22 20.18 4.55 -6.33
C ILE A 22 20.19 4.76 -7.85
N ASN A 23 19.33 4.06 -8.59
CA ASN A 23 19.23 4.24 -10.04
C ASN A 23 17.76 4.28 -10.46
N HIS A 24 17.39 5.24 -11.31
CA HIS A 24 16.01 5.45 -11.78
C HIS A 24 15.41 4.22 -12.46
N ASN A 25 16.27 3.36 -13.03
CA ASN A 25 15.87 2.12 -13.66
C ASN A 25 15.26 1.12 -12.66
N ALA A 26 15.78 1.06 -11.42
CA ALA A 26 15.28 0.14 -10.41
C ALA A 26 13.86 0.51 -9.93
N VAL A 27 13.57 1.80 -9.72
CA VAL A 27 12.21 2.24 -9.34
C VAL A 27 11.22 2.03 -10.48
N LYS A 28 11.65 2.25 -11.72
CA LYS A 28 10.83 2.01 -12.91
C LYS A 28 10.50 0.52 -13.05
N GLU A 29 11.50 -0.35 -12.90
CA GLU A 29 11.31 -1.81 -12.92
C GLU A 29 10.34 -2.24 -11.82
N GLU A 30 10.50 -1.70 -10.61
CA GLU A 30 9.61 -1.97 -9.49
C GLU A 30 8.16 -1.56 -9.82
N PHE A 31 7.97 -0.37 -10.38
CA PHE A 31 6.66 0.11 -10.80
C PHE A 31 6.00 -0.82 -11.83
N PHE A 32 6.71 -1.20 -12.90
CA PHE A 32 6.15 -2.07 -13.93
C PHE A 32 5.89 -3.50 -13.44
N CYS A 33 6.68 -3.99 -12.49
CA CYS A 33 6.43 -5.29 -11.86
C CYS A 33 5.17 -5.25 -10.99
N HIS A 34 4.91 -4.12 -10.31
CA HIS A 34 3.79 -3.97 -9.38
C HIS A 34 2.49 -3.50 -10.05
N PHE A 35 2.59 -2.85 -11.21
CA PHE A 35 1.45 -2.31 -11.94
C PHE A 35 0.33 -3.35 -12.21
N PRO A 36 0.61 -4.60 -12.66
CA PRO A 36 -0.44 -5.61 -12.88
C PRO A 36 -1.21 -5.96 -11.61
N TYR A 37 -0.52 -6.02 -10.46
CA TYR A 37 -1.17 -6.29 -9.17
C TYR A 37 -2.08 -5.14 -8.76
N ALA A 38 -1.66 -3.89 -8.95
CA ALA A 38 -2.53 -2.73 -8.70
C ALA A 38 -3.76 -2.71 -9.62
N VAL A 39 -3.58 -2.97 -10.92
CA VAL A 39 -4.69 -3.07 -11.88
C VAL A 39 -5.70 -4.12 -11.42
N PHE A 40 -5.23 -5.33 -11.08
CA PHE A 40 -6.11 -6.41 -10.61
C PHE A 40 -6.78 -6.08 -9.27
N SER A 41 -6.03 -5.52 -8.32
CA SER A 41 -6.54 -5.14 -6.99
C SER A 41 -7.60 -4.05 -7.07
N VAL A 42 -7.41 -3.01 -7.89
CA VAL A 42 -8.41 -1.95 -8.07
C VAL A 42 -9.64 -2.51 -8.80
N ALA A 43 -9.46 -3.36 -9.82
CA ALA A 43 -10.58 -4.02 -10.48
C ALA A 43 -11.40 -4.86 -9.50
N LEU A 44 -10.72 -5.66 -8.67
CA LEU A 44 -11.36 -6.49 -7.65
C LEU A 44 -12.05 -5.62 -6.59
N ALA A 45 -11.43 -4.51 -6.15
CA ALA A 45 -12.05 -3.57 -5.21
C ALA A 45 -13.32 -2.95 -5.78
N LEU A 46 -13.33 -2.54 -7.06
CA LEU A 46 -14.53 -2.03 -7.72
C LEU A 46 -15.64 -3.08 -7.76
N VAL A 47 -15.32 -4.33 -8.12
CA VAL A 47 -16.31 -5.42 -8.14
C VAL A 47 -16.89 -5.65 -6.75
N LEU A 48 -16.04 -5.80 -5.73
CA LEU A 48 -16.47 -6.06 -4.36
C LEU A 48 -17.32 -4.91 -3.80
N VAL A 49 -16.90 -3.67 -4.00
CA VAL A 49 -17.64 -2.50 -3.54
C VAL A 49 -18.94 -2.32 -4.34
N SER A 50 -18.98 -2.67 -5.62
CA SER A 50 -20.22 -2.62 -6.42
C SER A 50 -21.30 -3.55 -5.85
N PHE A 51 -20.94 -4.72 -5.33
CA PHE A 51 -21.91 -5.63 -4.69
C PHE A 51 -22.48 -5.08 -3.38
N VAL A 52 -21.76 -4.17 -2.73
CA VAL A 52 -22.05 -3.70 -1.37
C VAL A 52 -22.65 -2.30 -1.36
N CYS A 53 -22.21 -1.43 -2.28
CA CYS A 53 -22.50 -0.01 -2.36
C CYS A 53 -23.12 0.37 -3.72
N TYR A 54 -24.09 -0.43 -4.20
CA TYR A 54 -24.73 -0.23 -5.51
C TYR A 54 -25.74 0.93 -5.54
N ASN A 55 -26.42 1.21 -4.42
CA ASN A 55 -27.47 2.24 -4.38
C ASN A 55 -26.97 3.46 -3.60
N ASP A 56 -27.17 4.67 -4.14
CA ASP A 56 -26.90 5.90 -3.38
C ASP A 56 -27.94 6.06 -2.27
N SER A 57 -27.70 5.46 -1.11
CA SER A 57 -28.52 5.60 0.08
C SER A 57 -27.68 6.00 1.30
N PRO A 58 -28.24 6.78 2.24
CA PRO A 58 -27.52 7.19 3.46
C PRO A 58 -27.00 6.01 4.30
N GLU A 59 -27.71 4.88 4.26
CA GLU A 59 -27.28 3.66 4.95
C GLU A 59 -26.03 3.06 4.32
N GLN A 60 -25.93 3.08 2.98
CA GLN A 60 -24.75 2.59 2.26
C GLN A 60 -23.54 3.49 2.48
N THR A 61 -23.71 4.82 2.50
CA THR A 61 -22.63 5.75 2.86
C THR A 61 -22.09 5.47 4.27
N ARG A 62 -22.98 5.19 5.24
CA ARG A 62 -22.57 4.83 6.60
C ARG A 62 -21.87 3.45 6.64
N PHE A 63 -22.30 2.51 5.81
CA PHE A 63 -21.64 1.21 5.71
C PHE A 63 -20.25 1.33 5.10
N ALA A 64 -20.13 2.07 3.99
CA ALA A 64 -18.86 2.40 3.34
C ALA A 64 -17.91 3.08 4.33
N TYR A 65 -18.41 4.01 5.15
CA TYR A 65 -17.63 4.67 6.20
C TYR A 65 -17.03 3.66 7.16
N ARG A 66 -17.80 2.69 7.66
CA ARG A 66 -17.27 1.66 8.58
C ARG A 66 -16.25 0.75 7.91
N LEU A 67 -16.52 0.32 6.68
CA LEU A 67 -15.59 -0.51 5.93
C LEU A 67 -14.30 0.23 5.61
N PHE A 68 -14.36 1.51 5.24
CA PHE A 68 -13.19 2.35 5.02
C PHE A 68 -12.25 2.29 6.23
N HIS A 69 -12.76 2.52 7.44
CA HIS A 69 -11.92 2.47 8.65
C HIS A 69 -11.30 1.10 8.85
N ASN A 70 -12.08 0.02 8.72
CA ASN A 70 -11.57 -1.35 8.87
C ASN A 70 -10.44 -1.65 7.88
N PHE A 71 -10.65 -1.34 6.59
CA PHE A 71 -9.63 -1.55 5.56
C PHE A 71 -8.43 -0.64 5.74
N HIS A 72 -8.61 0.62 6.11
CA HIS A 72 -7.50 1.53 6.38
C HIS A 72 -6.63 1.06 7.57
N PHE A 73 -7.24 0.54 8.64
CA PHE A 73 -6.49 -0.01 9.77
C PHE A 73 -5.74 -1.29 9.40
N LEU A 74 -6.37 -2.18 8.62
CA LEU A 74 -5.69 -3.36 8.08
C LEU A 74 -4.56 -2.98 7.12
N HIS A 75 -4.75 -1.93 6.31
CA HIS A 75 -3.74 -1.39 5.43
C HIS A 75 -2.50 -0.97 6.21
N LEU A 76 -2.68 -0.16 7.27
CA LEU A 76 -1.58 0.26 8.15
C LEU A 76 -0.83 -0.92 8.77
N LEU A 77 -1.54 -1.97 9.18
CA LEU A 77 -0.92 -3.18 9.74
C LEU A 77 -0.03 -3.89 8.70
N PHE A 78 -0.53 -4.07 7.47
CA PHE A 78 0.25 -4.71 6.41
C PHE A 78 1.42 -3.83 5.93
N ALA A 79 1.18 -2.53 5.78
CA ALA A 79 2.20 -1.56 5.39
C ALA A 79 3.35 -1.51 6.40
N ALA A 80 3.05 -1.45 7.70
CA ALA A 80 4.07 -1.45 8.74
C ALA A 80 4.83 -2.79 8.81
N SER A 81 4.13 -3.90 8.61
CA SER A 81 4.77 -5.23 8.53
C SER A 81 5.78 -5.28 7.39
N GLY A 82 5.38 -4.86 6.18
CA GLY A 82 6.23 -4.82 4.99
C GLY A 82 7.41 -3.86 5.14
N THR A 83 7.16 -2.65 5.64
CA THR A 83 8.17 -1.61 5.86
C THR A 83 9.26 -2.08 6.82
N VAL A 84 8.90 -2.65 7.97
CA VAL A 84 9.87 -3.16 8.96
C VAL A 84 10.66 -4.34 8.39
N LEU A 85 9.98 -5.27 7.73
CA LEU A 85 10.61 -6.43 7.09
C LEU A 85 11.63 -6.00 6.03
N MET A 86 11.28 -5.03 5.21
CA MET A 86 12.15 -4.50 4.16
C MET A 86 13.34 -3.75 4.77
N PHE A 87 13.12 -2.85 5.71
CA PHE A 87 14.21 -2.14 6.40
C PHE A 87 15.22 -3.11 7.03
N ARG A 88 14.73 -4.14 7.72
CA ARG A 88 15.57 -5.14 8.40
C ARG A 88 16.37 -6.04 7.47
N ARG A 89 16.01 -6.09 6.17
CA ARG A 89 16.81 -6.77 5.15
C ARG A 89 18.14 -6.07 4.88
N TYR A 90 18.20 -4.74 5.08
CA TYR A 90 19.36 -3.90 4.76
C TYR A 90 20.01 -3.25 5.99
N SER A 91 19.34 -3.21 7.14
CA SER A 91 19.86 -2.62 8.37
C SER A 91 19.45 -3.40 9.61
N SER A 92 20.37 -3.55 10.56
CA SER A 92 20.11 -4.17 11.87
C SER A 92 19.71 -3.17 12.96
N SER A 93 19.56 -1.89 12.63
CA SER A 93 19.32 -0.84 13.62
C SER A 93 17.93 -0.95 14.25
N PHE A 94 17.89 -1.14 15.57
CA PHE A 94 16.62 -1.23 16.32
C PHE A 94 15.79 0.06 16.24
N TRP A 95 16.38 1.18 16.64
CA TRP A 95 15.72 2.49 16.61
C TRP A 95 15.36 2.93 15.19
N GLY A 96 16.20 2.60 14.20
CA GLY A 96 15.87 2.84 12.79
C GLY A 96 14.60 2.11 12.36
N GLY A 97 14.50 0.81 12.69
CA GLY A 97 13.31 0.01 12.37
C GLY A 97 12.03 0.54 13.02
N ILE A 98 12.10 1.04 14.26
CA ILE A 98 10.94 1.64 14.93
C ILE A 98 10.49 2.91 14.22
N LEU A 99 11.41 3.84 13.94
CA LEU A 99 11.07 5.12 13.31
C LEU A 99 10.50 4.92 11.91
N VAL A 100 11.18 4.10 11.11
CA VAL A 100 10.81 3.80 9.72
C VAL A 100 9.47 3.06 9.70
N GLY A 101 9.30 2.04 10.55
CA GLY A 101 8.05 1.27 10.69
C GLY A 101 6.85 2.07 11.17
N PHE A 102 7.06 3.18 11.89
CA PHE A 102 5.98 4.05 12.33
C PHE A 102 5.66 5.13 11.30
N PHE A 103 6.65 5.96 10.94
CA PHE A 103 6.41 7.18 10.17
C PHE A 103 6.08 6.90 8.70
N ILE A 104 6.71 5.91 8.07
CA ILE A 104 6.49 5.64 6.64
C ILE A 104 5.05 5.18 6.39
N PRO A 105 4.53 4.10 7.03
CA PRO A 105 3.14 3.69 6.85
C PRO A 105 2.15 4.79 7.25
N ALA A 106 2.41 5.50 8.35
CA ALA A 106 1.53 6.58 8.81
C ALA A 106 1.34 7.66 7.74
N ILE A 107 2.40 8.04 7.04
CA ILE A 107 2.38 9.05 5.98
C ILE A 107 1.78 8.45 4.70
N PHE A 108 2.33 7.36 4.17
CA PHE A 108 1.97 6.88 2.85
C PHE A 108 0.59 6.22 2.78
N CYS A 109 0.14 5.51 3.83
CA CYS A 109 -1.24 5.00 3.89
C CYS A 109 -2.26 6.14 4.02
N THR A 110 -1.91 7.24 4.71
CA THR A 110 -2.77 8.44 4.72
C THR A 110 -2.84 9.06 3.33
N ILE A 111 -1.70 9.11 2.62
CA ILE A 111 -1.64 9.66 1.27
C ILE A 111 -2.51 8.83 0.31
N SER A 112 -2.33 7.51 0.27
CA SER A 112 -3.07 6.63 -0.64
C SER A 112 -4.56 6.56 -0.34
N ASP A 113 -4.94 6.42 0.93
CA ASP A 113 -6.31 6.02 1.27
C ASP A 113 -7.24 7.20 1.55
N ALA A 114 -6.69 8.37 1.87
CA ALA A 114 -7.48 9.54 2.26
C ALA A 114 -7.13 10.79 1.46
N PHE A 115 -5.85 11.19 1.44
CA PHE A 115 -5.46 12.46 0.82
C PHE A 115 -5.63 12.46 -0.69
N LEU A 116 -5.10 11.46 -1.41
CA LEU A 116 -5.28 11.38 -2.86
C LEU A 116 -6.75 11.17 -3.23
N PRO A 117 -7.51 10.23 -2.64
CA PRO A 117 -8.95 10.13 -2.85
C PRO A 117 -9.70 11.45 -2.64
N TYR A 118 -9.40 12.19 -1.56
CA TYR A 118 -9.98 13.50 -1.32
C TYR A 118 -9.69 14.47 -2.48
N ILE A 119 -8.42 14.62 -2.87
CA ILE A 119 -8.03 15.50 -3.98
C ILE A 119 -8.66 15.05 -5.30
N GLY A 120 -8.68 13.74 -5.58
CA GLY A 120 -9.32 13.16 -6.76
C GLY A 120 -10.80 13.52 -6.86
N GLY A 121 -11.55 13.39 -5.77
CA GLY A 121 -12.96 13.79 -5.74
C GLY A 121 -13.15 15.29 -5.93
N ARG A 122 -12.32 16.14 -5.28
CA ARG A 122 -12.36 17.60 -5.48
C ARG A 122 -12.05 18.00 -6.92
N LEU A 123 -11.09 17.35 -7.58
CA LEU A 123 -10.74 17.58 -8.99
C LEU A 123 -11.89 17.20 -9.94
N MET A 124 -12.75 16.26 -9.54
CA MET A 124 -13.97 15.92 -10.27
C MET A 124 -15.15 16.86 -9.97
N GLY A 125 -14.93 17.93 -9.19
CA GLY A 125 -15.95 18.93 -8.85
C GLY A 125 -16.89 18.52 -7.72
N LEU A 126 -16.56 17.46 -6.97
CA LEU A 126 -17.38 16.94 -5.88
C LEU A 126 -17.05 17.69 -4.57
N ASP A 127 -18.06 17.90 -3.73
CA ASP A 127 -17.84 18.47 -2.39
C ASP A 127 -17.37 17.38 -1.42
N MET A 128 -16.09 17.06 -1.50
CA MET A 128 -15.47 16.09 -0.60
C MET A 128 -15.19 16.71 0.77
N HIS A 129 -15.37 15.91 1.83
CA HIS A 129 -14.91 16.21 3.19
C HIS A 129 -13.60 15.49 3.49
N PHE A 130 -12.62 16.21 4.05
CA PHE A 130 -11.36 15.60 4.44
C PHE A 130 -11.49 14.91 5.79
N HIS A 131 -11.21 13.61 5.83
CA HIS A 131 -11.18 12.80 7.05
C HIS A 131 -9.79 12.21 7.24
N TRP A 132 -9.24 12.41 8.44
CA TRP A 132 -7.93 11.88 8.78
C TRP A 132 -8.00 11.00 10.03
N CYS A 133 -7.81 9.69 9.83
CA CYS A 133 -7.92 8.68 10.86
C CYS A 133 -6.95 8.90 12.04
N PHE A 134 -5.75 9.43 11.81
CA PHE A 134 -4.81 9.73 12.90
C PHE A 134 -5.31 10.81 13.86
N ILE A 135 -6.16 11.75 13.41
CA ILE A 135 -6.75 12.74 14.31
C ILE A 135 -8.01 12.18 14.98
N LYS A 136 -8.87 11.51 14.22
CA LYS A 136 -10.21 11.12 14.69
C LYS A 136 -10.24 9.80 15.44
N HIS A 137 -9.32 8.88 15.13
CA HIS A 137 -9.33 7.49 15.57
C HIS A 137 -7.95 7.01 16.02
N ILE A 138 -7.13 7.90 16.61
CA ILE A 138 -5.76 7.58 17.02
C ILE A 138 -5.68 6.33 17.91
N GLY A 139 -6.68 6.13 18.78
CA GLY A 139 -6.77 4.99 19.68
C GLY A 139 -6.91 3.65 18.97
N THR A 140 -7.43 3.62 17.74
CA THR A 140 -7.53 2.41 16.91
C THR A 140 -6.38 2.33 15.90
N VAL A 141 -5.95 3.46 15.36
CA VAL A 141 -4.82 3.54 14.41
C VAL A 141 -3.53 3.01 15.05
N LEU A 142 -3.20 3.43 16.26
CA LEU A 142 -1.94 3.05 16.92
C LEU A 142 -1.82 1.54 17.16
N PRO A 143 -2.83 0.82 17.72
CA PRO A 143 -2.77 -0.64 17.86
C PRO A 143 -2.48 -1.39 16.56
N PHE A 144 -3.12 -1.04 15.44
CA PHE A 144 -2.89 -1.70 14.17
C PHE A 144 -1.51 -1.40 13.61
N LEU A 145 -1.05 -0.15 13.73
CA LEU A 145 0.29 0.25 13.31
C LEU A 145 1.38 -0.48 14.12
N ILE A 146 1.27 -0.47 15.45
CA ILE A 146 2.19 -1.18 16.36
C ILE A 146 2.14 -2.69 16.12
N GLY A 147 0.94 -3.26 15.96
CA GLY A 147 0.75 -4.67 15.64
C GLY A 147 1.44 -5.06 14.33
N GLY A 148 1.35 -4.23 13.31
CA GLY A 148 2.07 -4.39 12.05
C GLY A 148 3.59 -4.33 12.23
N MET A 149 4.11 -3.38 13.00
CA MET A 149 5.54 -3.30 13.30
C MET A 149 6.07 -4.54 14.02
N ILE A 150 5.34 -5.04 15.02
CA ILE A 150 5.68 -6.27 15.75
C ILE A 150 5.66 -7.45 14.79
N ASN A 151 4.61 -7.57 13.98
CA ASN A 151 4.47 -8.65 13.00
C ASN A 151 5.64 -8.64 11.99
N GLY A 152 5.95 -7.49 11.38
CA GLY A 152 7.09 -7.36 10.47
C GLY A 152 8.42 -7.72 11.13
N TRP A 153 8.59 -7.38 12.42
CA TRP A 153 9.77 -7.76 13.18
C TRP A 153 9.87 -9.27 13.39
N VAL A 154 8.79 -9.92 13.82
CA VAL A 154 8.73 -11.39 13.98
C VAL A 154 9.02 -12.09 12.66
N MET A 155 8.40 -11.63 11.57
CA MET A 155 8.63 -12.18 10.23
C MET A 155 10.07 -12.04 9.76
N SER A 156 10.77 -10.99 10.18
CA SER A 156 12.19 -10.80 9.83
C SER A 156 13.12 -11.86 10.44
N LEU A 157 12.67 -12.59 11.47
CA LEU A 157 13.42 -13.66 12.14
C LEU A 157 13.27 -15.03 11.45
N HIS A 158 12.27 -15.22 10.59
CA HIS A 158 12.01 -16.50 9.92
C HIS A 158 13.00 -16.84 8.78
N CYS A 159 13.01 -18.10 8.34
CA CYS A 159 13.87 -18.60 7.26
C CYS A 159 13.56 -17.96 5.89
N HIS A 160 14.53 -17.96 4.98
CA HIS A 160 14.48 -17.25 3.70
C HIS A 160 13.33 -17.70 2.77
N SER A 161 12.96 -18.99 2.76
CA SER A 161 11.86 -19.48 1.91
C SER A 161 10.49 -18.94 2.35
N GLN A 162 10.26 -18.89 3.67
CA GLN A 162 9.01 -18.36 4.23
C GLN A 162 8.90 -16.85 4.02
N LYS A 163 10.01 -16.11 4.09
CA LYS A 163 10.05 -14.67 3.83
C LYS A 163 9.56 -14.30 2.44
N ILE A 164 9.87 -15.10 1.41
CA ILE A 164 9.43 -14.85 0.03
C ILE A 164 7.91 -15.05 -0.11
N PHE A 165 7.40 -16.16 0.43
CA PHE A 165 5.96 -16.45 0.42
C PHE A 165 5.15 -15.36 1.12
N TYR A 166 5.60 -14.96 2.31
CA TYR A 166 4.98 -13.86 3.03
C TYR A 166 5.07 -12.55 2.24
N SER A 167 6.24 -12.20 1.72
CA SER A 167 6.42 -10.94 0.99
C SER A 167 5.42 -10.79 -0.16
N LEU A 168 5.18 -11.85 -0.94
CA LEU A 168 4.25 -11.79 -2.08
C LEU A 168 2.78 -11.72 -1.64
N GLY A 169 2.37 -12.59 -0.69
CA GLY A 169 0.99 -12.63 -0.21
C GLY A 169 0.58 -11.37 0.55
N PHE A 170 1.47 -10.86 1.41
CA PHE A 170 1.23 -9.60 2.15
C PHE A 170 1.23 -8.41 1.22
N HIS A 171 2.07 -8.37 0.18
CA HIS A 171 2.10 -7.26 -0.75
C HIS A 171 0.83 -7.19 -1.62
N PHE A 172 0.34 -8.33 -2.11
CA PHE A 172 -0.94 -8.37 -2.82
C PHE A 172 -2.10 -7.93 -1.90
N ALA A 173 -2.17 -8.50 -0.69
CA ALA A 173 -3.19 -8.14 0.29
C ALA A 173 -3.13 -6.64 0.67
N HIS A 174 -1.92 -6.10 0.83
CA HIS A 174 -1.65 -4.69 1.11
C HIS A 174 -2.25 -3.77 0.04
N ILE A 175 -1.92 -4.00 -1.25
CA ILE A 175 -2.46 -3.20 -2.37
C ILE A 175 -3.99 -3.34 -2.49
N LEU A 176 -4.53 -4.56 -2.34
CA LEU A 176 -5.97 -4.80 -2.41
C LEU A 176 -6.72 -4.06 -1.30
N VAL A 177 -6.20 -4.13 -0.07
CA VAL A 177 -6.81 -3.48 1.10
C VAL A 177 -6.71 -1.95 0.98
N SER A 178 -5.61 -1.39 0.47
CA SER A 178 -5.51 0.04 0.14
C SER A 178 -6.49 0.46 -0.95
N SER A 179 -6.67 -0.37 -1.98
CA SER A 179 -7.63 -0.11 -3.07
C SER A 179 -9.07 -0.07 -2.55
N LEU A 180 -9.43 -1.02 -1.68
CA LEU A 180 -10.73 -1.03 -0.99
C LEU A 180 -10.89 0.21 -0.10
N ALA A 181 -9.90 0.54 0.72
CA ALA A 181 -9.94 1.72 1.58
C ALA A 181 -10.11 3.01 0.76
N SER A 182 -9.33 3.20 -0.30
CA SER A 182 -9.36 4.39 -1.15
C SER A 182 -10.70 4.57 -1.85
N LEU A 183 -11.28 3.49 -2.39
CA LEU A 183 -12.59 3.54 -3.04
C LEU A 183 -13.70 3.82 -2.02
N LEU A 184 -13.66 3.16 -0.86
CA LEU A 184 -14.64 3.39 0.21
C LEU A 184 -14.52 4.80 0.80
N TYR A 185 -13.33 5.39 0.84
CA TYR A 185 -13.14 6.79 1.24
C TYR A 185 -13.88 7.73 0.30
N LEU A 186 -13.73 7.56 -1.02
CA LEU A 186 -14.45 8.37 -2.02
C LEU A 186 -15.96 8.36 -1.73
N ILE A 187 -16.54 7.16 -1.60
CA ILE A 187 -17.97 6.96 -1.38
C ILE A 187 -18.41 7.56 -0.02
N SER A 188 -17.60 7.37 1.02
CA SER A 188 -17.97 7.77 2.40
C SER A 188 -17.99 9.28 2.60
N PHE A 189 -17.23 10.03 1.81
CA PHE A 189 -16.92 11.43 2.09
C PHE A 189 -17.31 12.41 0.97
N GLY A 190 -18.09 11.99 -0.03
CA GLY A 190 -18.72 12.92 -0.96
C GLY A 190 -18.88 12.44 -2.41
N PHE A 191 -18.40 11.24 -2.76
CA PHE A 191 -18.56 10.72 -4.13
C PHE A 191 -19.82 9.89 -4.29
N GLU A 192 -20.96 10.58 -4.37
CA GLU A 192 -22.24 10.01 -4.79
C GLU A 192 -22.22 9.70 -6.30
N GLY A 193 -22.85 8.61 -6.72
CA GLY A 193 -22.94 8.24 -8.14
C GLY A 193 -21.62 7.81 -8.79
N TRP A 194 -20.65 7.36 -8.00
CA TRP A 194 -19.31 6.93 -8.43
C TRP A 194 -19.32 5.89 -9.57
N TRP A 195 -20.35 5.04 -9.62
CA TRP A 195 -20.53 4.03 -10.66
C TRP A 195 -20.57 4.62 -12.08
N SER A 196 -21.15 5.81 -12.24
CA SER A 196 -21.25 6.49 -13.54
C SER A 196 -19.88 6.96 -14.05
N LYS A 197 -18.91 7.07 -13.14
CA LYS A 197 -17.53 7.49 -13.40
C LYS A 197 -16.52 6.37 -13.13
N MET A 198 -16.96 5.11 -13.06
CA MET A 198 -16.10 3.99 -12.63
C MET A 198 -14.79 3.90 -13.43
N GLY A 199 -14.82 4.22 -14.73
CA GLY A 199 -13.63 4.15 -15.59
C GLY A 199 -12.55 5.17 -15.18
N ILE A 200 -12.95 6.39 -14.80
CA ILE A 200 -12.01 7.41 -14.31
C ILE A 200 -11.54 7.04 -12.90
N VAL A 201 -12.46 6.58 -12.04
CA VAL A 201 -12.13 6.11 -10.70
C VAL A 201 -11.10 4.97 -10.76
N PHE A 202 -11.28 4.01 -11.65
CA PHE A 202 -10.35 2.90 -11.88
C PHE A 202 -8.93 3.40 -12.20
N LEU A 203 -8.79 4.26 -13.22
CA LEU A 203 -7.49 4.79 -13.61
C LEU A 203 -6.84 5.62 -12.51
N TYR A 204 -7.64 6.45 -11.84
CA TYR A 204 -7.17 7.30 -10.74
C TYR A 204 -6.67 6.48 -9.55
N LEU A 205 -7.44 5.48 -9.12
CA LEU A 205 -7.10 4.63 -7.98
C LEU A 205 -5.85 3.79 -8.22
N ILE A 206 -5.60 3.34 -9.46
CA ILE A 206 -4.34 2.66 -9.79
C ILE A 206 -3.15 3.55 -9.42
N LEU A 207 -3.16 4.83 -9.82
CA LEU A 207 -2.07 5.76 -9.50
C LEU A 207 -2.04 6.14 -8.02
N ALA A 208 -3.21 6.39 -7.43
CA ALA A 208 -3.33 6.80 -6.04
C ALA A 208 -2.87 5.73 -5.03
N VAL A 209 -3.00 4.45 -5.38
CA VAL A 209 -2.55 3.33 -4.55
C VAL A 209 -1.12 2.94 -4.90
N LEU A 210 -0.82 2.72 -6.18
CA LEU A 210 0.47 2.15 -6.59
C LEU A 210 1.65 3.03 -6.21
N LEU A 211 1.56 4.35 -6.43
CA LEU A 211 2.69 5.25 -6.18
C LEU A 211 3.04 5.34 -4.68
N PRO A 212 2.09 5.65 -3.76
CA PRO A 212 2.41 5.71 -2.34
C PRO A 212 2.82 4.35 -1.76
N CYS A 213 2.17 3.25 -2.18
CA CYS A 213 2.49 1.91 -1.67
C CYS A 213 3.90 1.46 -2.07
N ILE A 214 4.35 1.66 -3.31
CA ILE A 214 5.74 1.34 -3.71
C ILE A 214 6.74 2.17 -2.91
N MET A 215 6.44 3.47 -2.73
CA MET A 215 7.30 4.35 -1.94
C MET A 215 7.42 3.87 -0.49
N SER A 216 6.29 3.48 0.10
CA SER A 216 6.22 2.96 1.47
C SER A 216 6.92 1.62 1.64
N ASP A 217 6.68 0.67 0.75
CA ASP A 217 7.10 -0.72 0.94
C ASP A 217 8.59 -0.93 0.63
N ILE A 218 9.16 -0.13 -0.28
CA ILE A 218 10.44 -0.45 -0.92
C ILE A 218 11.38 0.74 -0.92
N VAL A 219 11.00 1.83 -1.59
CA VAL A 219 11.93 2.92 -1.89
C VAL A 219 12.43 3.60 -0.62
N VAL A 220 11.50 4.04 0.24
CA VAL A 220 11.85 4.84 1.42
C VAL A 220 12.51 3.99 2.51
N PRO A 221 12.05 2.77 2.87
CA PRO A 221 12.72 1.93 3.85
C PRO A 221 14.17 1.59 3.46
N ILE A 222 14.42 1.26 2.19
CA ILE A 222 15.76 0.91 1.72
C ILE A 222 16.67 2.14 1.72
N TRP A 223 16.15 3.29 1.28
CA TRP A 223 16.88 4.55 1.34
C TRP A 223 17.34 4.88 2.77
N PHE A 224 16.46 4.79 3.77
CA PHE A 224 16.83 5.01 5.18
C PHE A 224 17.79 3.94 5.73
N ALA A 225 17.63 2.67 5.34
CA ALA A 225 18.50 1.58 5.77
C ALA A 225 19.94 1.76 5.26
N THR A 226 20.08 2.23 4.01
CA THR A 226 21.37 2.37 3.33
C THR A 226 22.02 3.74 3.53
N PHE A 227 21.27 4.76 3.97
CA PHE A 227 21.80 6.12 4.19
C PHE A 227 23.02 6.15 5.15
N LYS A 228 23.06 5.27 6.15
CA LYS A 228 24.24 5.15 7.04
C LYS A 228 25.47 4.53 6.37
N LEU A 229 25.29 3.70 5.34
CA LEU A 229 26.40 3.09 4.59
C LEU A 229 27.06 4.08 3.62
N LEU A 230 26.32 5.10 3.16
CA LEU A 230 26.83 6.16 2.27
C LEU A 230 27.66 7.24 2.98
N LYS A 231 27.70 7.24 4.32
CA LYS A 231 28.47 8.18 5.15
C LYS A 231 29.79 7.61 5.69
N LYS A 232 30.21 6.43 5.22
CA LYS A 232 31.51 5.82 5.51
C LYS A 232 32.33 5.78 4.24
#